data_AF-A0AAE6EQP5-F1
#
_entry.id   AF-A0AAE6EQP5-F1
#
_cell.length_a   1.000
_cell.length_b   1.000
_cell.length_c   1.000
_cell.angle_alpha   90.00
_cell.angle_beta   90.00
_cell.angle_gamma   90.00
#
_symmetry.space_group_name_H-M   'P 1'
#
loop_
_entity.id
_entity.type
_entity.pdbx_description
1 polymer ?
#
loop_
_entity_poly.entity_id
_entity_poly.type
_entity_poly.pdbx_seq_one_letter_code
_entity_poly.pdbx_strand_id
1 'polypeptide(L)'
;MEIVSVKLVMFKQKTIHEEGEYCSYCPALGAFHVMTSFEKLLAYMQDRLERDLAGRIHYRNLKNRGWEVSENSAKPPTFADEELVKRTEESFEVKIKEPIIVELYAELTPPRDPYSHLFPHENS
;
A
#
# COMPACT_ATOMS: atom_id res chain seq x y z
N MET A 1 -13.14 -13.65 8.66
CA MET A 1 -12.32 -12.42 8.61
C MET A 1 -12.49 -11.81 7.23
N GLU A 2 -12.64 -10.50 7.15
CA GLU A 2 -12.73 -9.79 5.87
C GLU A 2 -11.32 -9.77 5.22
N ILE A 3 -11.22 -10.16 3.97
CA ILE A 3 -9.98 -10.07 3.19
C ILE A 3 -10.10 -8.84 2.30
N VAL A 4 -9.10 -7.97 2.38
CA VAL A 4 -9.00 -6.76 1.58
C VAL A 4 -7.93 -6.99 0.52
N SER A 5 -8.21 -6.60 -0.72
CA SER A 5 -7.20 -6.60 -1.78
C SER A 5 -7.04 -5.23 -2.41
N VAL A 6 -5.81 -4.91 -2.80
CA VAL A 6 -5.48 -3.72 -3.59
C VAL A 6 -4.50 -4.07 -4.69
N LYS A 7 -4.56 -3.34 -5.79
CA LYS A 7 -3.63 -3.51 -6.91
C LYS A 7 -2.41 -2.59 -6.74
N LEU A 8 -1.24 -3.17 -7.01
CA LEU A 8 0.06 -2.52 -7.01
C LEU A 8 0.63 -2.60 -8.43
N VAL A 9 1.07 -1.47 -8.97
CA VAL A 9 1.85 -1.44 -10.20
C VAL A 9 3.32 -1.50 -9.83
N MET A 10 4.06 -2.39 -10.47
CA MET A 10 5.50 -2.51 -10.33
C MET A 10 6.14 -2.47 -11.71
N PHE A 11 7.32 -1.90 -11.82
CA PHE A 11 8.03 -1.80 -13.09
C PHE A 11 9.52 -1.59 -12.86
N LYS A 12 10.31 -1.94 -13.87
CA LYS A 12 11.75 -1.72 -13.83
C LYS A 12 12.09 -0.38 -14.48
N GLN A 13 12.74 0.50 -13.73
CA GLN A 13 13.20 1.79 -14.20
C GLN A 13 14.43 2.19 -13.38
N LYS A 14 15.52 2.57 -14.05
CA LYS A 14 16.64 3.20 -13.35
C LYS A 14 16.20 4.59 -12.91
N THR A 15 16.13 4.81 -11.61
CA THR A 15 15.90 6.13 -11.04
C THR A 15 17.24 6.85 -10.88
N ILE A 16 17.22 8.18 -10.91
CA ILE A 16 18.43 9.02 -10.87
C ILE A 16 18.95 9.13 -9.42
N HIS A 17 18.13 8.79 -8.42
CA HIS A 17 18.32 9.18 -7.02
C HIS A 17 18.30 8.03 -6.00
N GLU A 18 18.10 6.77 -6.41
CA GLU A 18 18.01 5.65 -5.46
C GLU A 18 18.81 4.43 -5.91
N GLU A 19 19.30 3.64 -4.95
CA GLU A 19 20.08 2.40 -5.16
C GLU A 19 19.27 1.25 -5.79
N GLY A 20 17.98 1.47 -6.09
CA GLY A 20 17.06 0.45 -6.62
C GLY A 20 16.65 0.70 -8.07
N GLU A 21 16.33 -0.38 -8.78
CA GLU A 21 15.84 -0.33 -10.17
C GLU A 21 14.39 -0.80 -10.30
N TYR A 22 13.78 -1.27 -9.22
CA TYR A 22 12.40 -1.74 -9.19
C TYR A 22 11.55 -0.70 -8.48
N CYS A 23 10.63 -0.11 -9.23
CA CYS A 23 9.72 0.92 -8.77
C CYS A 23 8.33 0.33 -8.57
N SER A 24 7.57 0.86 -7.62
CA SER A 24 6.16 0.51 -7.47
C SER A 24 5.32 1.70 -7.04
N TYR A 25 4.03 1.61 -7.37
CA TYR A 25 3.00 2.53 -6.92
C TYR A 25 1.69 1.79 -6.67
N CYS A 26 1.09 2.05 -5.51
CA CYS A 26 -0.27 1.62 -5.21
C CYS A 26 -1.16 2.86 -5.08
N PRO A 27 -2.03 3.13 -6.08
CA PRO A 27 -2.96 4.27 -6.02
C PRO A 27 -3.92 4.22 -4.83
N ALA A 28 -4.39 3.04 -4.43
CA ALA A 28 -5.27 2.89 -3.27
C ALA A 28 -4.56 3.31 -1.97
N LEU A 29 -3.27 3.02 -1.84
CA LEU A 29 -2.46 3.46 -0.70
C LEU A 29 -1.81 4.83 -0.92
N GLY A 30 -1.92 5.43 -2.10
CA GLY A 30 -1.19 6.66 -2.46
C GLY A 30 0.30 6.57 -2.11
N ALA A 31 0.90 5.39 -2.29
CA ALA A 31 2.25 5.09 -1.83
C ALA A 31 3.09 4.56 -2.99
N PHE A 32 4.26 5.14 -3.19
CA PHE A 32 5.28 4.63 -4.11
C PHE A 32 6.53 4.25 -3.33
N HIS A 33 7.30 3.31 -3.88
CA HIS A 33 8.58 2.93 -3.30
C HIS A 33 9.50 2.31 -4.35
N VAL A 34 10.80 2.35 -4.09
CA VAL A 34 11.84 1.82 -4.97
C VAL A 34 12.78 0.92 -4.18
N MET A 35 13.15 -0.22 -4.76
CA MET A 35 13.98 -1.24 -4.11
C MET A 35 14.94 -1.91 -5.10
N THR A 36 15.89 -2.67 -4.56
CA THR A 36 16.89 -3.45 -5.30
C THR A 36 16.37 -4.78 -5.84
N SER A 37 15.21 -5.26 -5.39
CA SER A 37 14.55 -6.45 -5.95
C SER A 37 13.02 -6.35 -5.90
N PHE A 38 12.33 -7.07 -6.78
CA PHE A 38 10.87 -7.15 -6.80
C PHE A 38 10.31 -7.74 -5.50
N GLU A 39 10.94 -8.77 -4.95
CA GLU A 39 10.45 -9.48 -3.75
C GLU A 39 10.50 -8.58 -2.52
N LYS A 40 11.59 -7.82 -2.34
CA LYS A 40 11.71 -6.84 -1.26
C LYS A 40 10.68 -5.73 -1.40
N LEU A 41 10.45 -5.26 -2.62
CA LEU A 41 9.45 -4.25 -2.91
C LEU A 41 8.04 -4.73 -2.59
N LEU A 42 7.71 -5.95 -3.02
CA LEU A 42 6.42 -6.57 -2.77
C LEU A 42 6.19 -6.74 -1.26
N ALA A 43 7.17 -7.28 -0.54
CA ALA A 43 7.09 -7.46 0.91
C ALA A 43 6.94 -6.12 1.66
N TYR A 44 7.65 -5.08 1.22
CA TYR A 44 7.52 -3.74 1.79
C TYR A 44 6.10 -3.17 1.58
N MET A 45 5.57 -3.27 0.36
CA MET A 45 4.23 -2.76 0.04
C MET A 45 3.13 -3.56 0.75
N GLN A 46 3.36 -4.86 0.96
CA GLN A 46 2.49 -5.72 1.77
C GLN A 46 2.45 -5.27 3.24
N ASP A 47 3.62 -5.09 3.89
CA ASP A 47 3.70 -4.55 5.26
C ASP A 47 3.06 -3.15 5.36
N ARG A 48 3.22 -2.31 4.33
CA ARG A 48 2.58 -0.99 4.27
C ARG A 48 1.05 -1.09 4.28
N LEU A 49 0.47 -1.99 3.48
CA LEU A 49 -0.98 -2.23 3.44
C LEU A 49 -1.49 -2.63 4.83
N GLU A 50 -0.83 -3.60 5.46
CA GLU A 50 -1.21 -4.12 6.77
C GLU A 50 -1.17 -3.04 7.86
N ARG A 51 -0.13 -2.19 7.86
CA ARG A 51 -0.02 -1.07 8.82
C ARG A 51 -1.09 -0.01 8.62
N ASP A 52 -1.35 0.39 7.37
CA ASP A 52 -2.39 1.39 7.08
C ASP A 52 -3.78 0.83 7.47
N LEU A 53 -4.05 -0.45 7.23
CA LEU A 53 -5.27 -1.13 7.66
C LEU A 53 -5.38 -1.28 9.19
N ALA A 54 -4.30 -1.63 9.88
CA ALA A 54 -4.29 -1.71 11.34
C ALA A 54 -4.60 -0.34 11.98
N GLY A 55 -4.13 0.75 11.36
CA GLY A 55 -4.38 2.12 11.79
C GLY A 55 -5.65 2.77 11.24
N ARG A 56 -6.50 2.05 10.50
CA ARG A 56 -7.63 2.59 9.70
C ARG A 56 -8.62 3.46 10.47
N ILE A 57 -8.79 3.22 11.77
CA ILE A 57 -9.72 3.98 12.63
C ILE A 57 -9.06 5.25 13.18
N HIS A 58 -7.77 5.19 13.47
CA HIS A 58 -7.04 6.26 14.13
C HIS A 58 -6.51 7.30 13.15
N TYR A 59 -6.18 6.89 11.92
CA TYR A 59 -5.63 7.79 10.90
C TYR A 59 -6.64 8.08 9.80
N ARG A 60 -6.65 9.34 9.32
CA ARG A 60 -7.49 9.76 8.19
C ARG A 60 -6.91 9.41 6.82
N ASN A 61 -5.70 8.87 6.76
CA ASN A 61 -4.95 8.63 5.52
C ASN A 61 -5.75 7.80 4.50
N LEU A 62 -6.32 6.68 4.93
CA LEU A 62 -7.13 5.82 4.06
C LEU A 62 -8.40 6.54 3.58
N LYS A 63 -9.13 7.22 4.48
CA LYS A 63 -10.33 7.99 4.12
C LYS A 63 -10.02 9.08 3.10
N ASN A 64 -8.91 9.81 3.28
CA ASN A 64 -8.46 10.84 2.33
C ASN A 64 -8.10 10.28 0.96
N ARG A 65 -7.78 8.98 0.87
CA ARG A 65 -7.50 8.26 -0.38
C ARG A 65 -8.74 7.59 -0.97
N GLY A 66 -9.93 7.86 -0.42
CA GLY A 66 -11.20 7.33 -0.92
C GLY A 66 -11.57 5.95 -0.36
N TRP A 67 -10.94 5.49 0.72
CA TRP A 67 -11.36 4.27 1.38
C TRP A 67 -12.59 4.50 2.26
N GLU A 68 -13.49 3.53 2.26
CA GLU A 68 -14.55 3.42 3.26
C GLU A 68 -14.08 2.47 4.36
N VAL A 69 -13.80 3.00 5.55
CA VAL A 69 -13.25 2.20 6.67
C VAL A 69 -14.10 2.32 7.93
N SER A 70 -14.24 1.19 8.62
CA SER A 70 -14.89 1.02 9.91
C SER A 70 -14.08 0.05 10.78
N GLU A 71 -14.55 -0.21 12.00
CA GLU A 71 -13.87 -1.13 12.92
C GLU A 71 -13.77 -2.53 12.34
N ASN A 72 -14.77 -2.96 11.57
CA ASN A 72 -14.89 -4.34 11.08
C ASN A 72 -14.89 -4.49 9.56
N SER A 73 -14.76 -3.39 8.81
CA SER A 73 -14.71 -3.42 7.34
C SER A 73 -13.78 -2.35 6.79
N ALA A 74 -13.14 -2.65 5.65
CA ALA A 74 -12.31 -1.72 4.91
C ALA A 74 -12.46 -1.96 3.40
N LYS A 75 -13.09 -1.01 2.71
CA LYS A 75 -13.30 -1.08 1.26
C LYS A 75 -12.35 -0.10 0.56
N PRO A 76 -11.43 -0.60 -0.28
CA PRO A 76 -10.54 0.25 -1.03
C PRO A 76 -11.25 0.89 -2.22
N PRO A 77 -10.76 2.06 -2.70
CA PRO A 77 -11.13 2.54 -4.02
C PRO A 77 -10.72 1.51 -5.09
N THR A 78 -11.58 1.31 -6.09
CA THR A 78 -11.33 0.41 -7.21
C THR A 78 -10.83 1.19 -8.41
N PHE A 79 -9.79 0.68 -9.07
CA PHE A 79 -9.20 1.27 -10.26
C PHE A 79 -9.13 0.24 -11.38
N ALA A 80 -9.38 0.68 -12.61
CA ALA A 80 -9.07 -0.12 -13.80
C ALA A 80 -7.55 -0.20 -14.01
N ASP A 81 -7.07 -1.27 -14.63
CA ASP A 81 -5.64 -1.50 -14.83
C ASP A 81 -4.96 -0.38 -15.62
N GLU A 82 -5.65 0.16 -16.63
CA GLU A 82 -5.19 1.32 -17.42
C GLU A 82 -5.00 2.57 -16.56
N GLU A 83 -5.93 2.82 -15.63
CA GLU A 83 -5.87 3.95 -14.71
C GLU A 83 -4.76 3.78 -13.67
N LEU A 84 -4.51 2.54 -13.21
CA LEU A 84 -3.40 2.24 -12.31
C LEU A 84 -2.06 2.59 -12.97
N VAL A 85 -1.85 2.13 -14.19
CA VAL A 85 -0.61 2.40 -14.95
C VAL A 85 -0.49 3.90 -15.21
N LYS A 86 -1.55 4.56 -15.69
CA LYS A 86 -1.54 6.00 -15.97
C LYS A 86 -1.16 6.83 -14.74
N ARG A 87 -1.76 6.56 -13.58
CA ARG A 87 -1.39 7.28 -12.34
C ARG A 87 0.04 7.00 -11.89
N THR A 88 0.54 5.79 -12.16
CA THR A 88 1.94 5.43 -11.87
C THR A 88 2.88 6.23 -12.76
N GLU A 89 2.59 6.31 -14.06
CA GLU A 89 3.34 7.14 -15.00
C GLU A 89 3.35 8.61 -14.59
N GLU A 90 2.20 9.16 -14.18
CA GLU A 90 2.08 10.53 -13.68
C GLU A 90 2.87 10.73 -12.38
N SER A 91 2.82 9.78 -11.44
CA SER A 91 3.53 9.88 -10.17
C SER A 91 5.05 9.82 -10.31
N PHE A 92 5.56 9.09 -11.30
CA PHE A 92 7.00 8.95 -11.55
C PHE A 92 7.50 9.86 -12.68
N GLU A 93 6.62 10.57 -13.38
CA GLU A 93 6.91 11.36 -14.58
C GLU A 93 7.66 10.55 -15.67
N VAL A 94 7.32 9.26 -15.82
CA VAL A 94 7.93 8.35 -16.80
C VAL A 94 6.89 7.58 -17.60
N LYS A 95 7.27 7.12 -18.80
CA LYS A 95 6.48 6.17 -19.59
C LYS A 95 6.91 4.74 -19.28
N ILE A 96 5.97 3.93 -18.80
CA ILE A 96 6.23 2.56 -18.37
C ILE A 96 5.98 1.62 -19.55
N LYS A 97 7.02 0.91 -19.99
CA LYS A 97 6.92 -0.01 -21.13
C LYS A 97 6.30 -1.36 -20.75
N GLU A 98 6.68 -1.87 -19.59
CA GLU A 98 6.34 -3.22 -19.13
C GLU A 98 5.84 -3.15 -17.68
N PRO A 99 4.59 -2.69 -17.46
CA PRO A 99 4.01 -2.67 -16.12
C PRO A 99 3.66 -4.10 -15.69
N ILE A 100 3.96 -4.41 -14.44
CA ILE A 100 3.53 -5.63 -13.76
C ILE A 100 2.49 -5.21 -12.73
N ILE A 101 1.26 -5.70 -12.87
CA ILE A 101 0.19 -5.44 -11.91
C ILE A 101 0.08 -6.67 -11.02
N VAL A 102 0.23 -6.47 -9.72
CA VAL A 102 0.09 -7.51 -8.70
C VAL A 102 -1.00 -7.13 -7.71
N GLU A 103 -1.67 -8.12 -7.15
CA GLU A 103 -2.63 -7.92 -6.07
C GLU A 103 -1.96 -8.19 -4.73
N LEU A 104 -2.10 -7.24 -3.81
CA LEU A 104 -1.76 -7.39 -2.40
C LEU A 104 -3.02 -7.80 -1.65
N TYR A 105 -2.89 -8.74 -0.72
CA TYR A 105 -4.00 -9.24 0.09
C TYR A 105 -3.67 -9.07 1.56
N ALA A 106 -4.59 -8.52 2.34
CA ALA A 106 -4.44 -8.40 3.77
C ALA A 106 -5.72 -8.86 4.47
N GLU A 107 -5.54 -9.64 5.53
CA GLU A 107 -6.62 -9.96 6.44
C GLU A 107 -6.92 -8.76 7.33
N LEU A 108 -8.20 -8.42 7.47
CA LEU A 108 -8.61 -7.35 8.35
C LEU A 108 -8.54 -7.81 9.81
N THR A 109 -7.47 -7.40 10.48
CA THR A 109 -7.30 -7.59 11.92
C THR A 109 -8.00 -6.47 12.71
N PRO A 110 -8.32 -6.68 14.00
CA PRO A 110 -8.84 -5.62 14.85
C PRO A 110 -7.96 -4.36 14.77
N PRO A 111 -8.54 -3.14 14.82
CA PRO A 111 -7.76 -1.92 14.78
C PRO A 111 -6.70 -1.93 15.89
N ARG A 112 -5.46 -1.59 15.56
CA ARG A 112 -4.39 -1.52 16.53
C ARG A 112 -4.50 -0.21 17.30
N ASP A 113 -4.59 -0.28 18.61
CA ASP A 113 -4.44 0.90 19.47
C ASP A 113 -3.04 1.50 19.24
N PRO A 114 -2.92 2.73 18.73
CA PRO A 114 -1.64 3.36 18.46
C PRO A 114 -0.84 3.59 19.75
N TYR A 115 -1.47 3.56 20.93
CA TYR A 115 -0.81 3.73 22.24
C TYR A 115 -0.52 2.40 22.96
N SER A 116 -0.84 1.25 22.34
CA SER A 116 -0.53 -0.08 22.89
C SER A 116 0.94 -0.27 23.28
N HIS A 117 1.85 0.44 22.61
CA HIS A 117 3.29 0.43 22.90
C HIS A 117 3.71 1.34 24.06
N LEU A 118 2.87 2.31 24.47
CA LEU A 118 3.11 3.19 25.61
C LEU A 118 2.66 2.57 26.93
N PHE A 119 1.75 1.59 26.86
CA PHE A 119 1.26 0.84 28.01
C PHE A 119 1.39 -0.66 27.73
N PRO A 120 2.62 -1.20 27.62
CA PRO A 120 2.80 -2.64 27.59
C PRO A 120 2.20 -3.20 28.87
N HIS A 121 1.20 -4.06 28.74
CA HIS A 121 0.44 -4.64 29.84
C HIS A 121 1.31 -4.91 31.08
N GLU A 122 1.06 -4.17 32.16
CA GLU A 122 1.39 -4.67 33.49
C GLU A 122 0.50 -5.88 33.71
N ASN A 123 0.99 -7.06 33.34
CA ASN A 123 0.36 -8.32 33.70
C ASN A 123 0.36 -8.40 35.23
N SER A 124 -0.78 -8.07 35.85
CA SER A 124 -1.12 -8.42 37.23
C SER A 124 -1.75 -9.81 37.28
#